data_AF-A0A2D7ZBK6-F1
#
_entry.id   AF-A0A2D7ZBK6-F1
#
_cell.length_a   1.000
_cell.length_b   1.000
_cell.length_c   1.000
_cell.angle_alpha   90.00
_cell.angle_beta   90.00
_cell.angle_gamma   90.00
#
_symmetry.space_group_name_H-M   'P 1'
#
loop_
_entity.id
_entity.type
_entity.pdbx_description
1 polymer ?
#
loop_
_entity_poly.entity_id
_entity_poly.type
_entity_poly.pdbx_seq_one_letter_code
_entity_poly.pdbx_strand_id
1 'polypeptide(L)'
;MNIKRRLFLKAASCLPLSLGIPSLVHSEINFGGTKITTVSDGSITLPASLTFDTMPKNELELIINEFSLSQDQLVRECNVTL
;
A
#
# COMPACT_ATOMS: atom_id res chain seq x y z
N MET A 1 -39.09 -10.06 10.51
CA MET A 1 -37.80 -10.55 11.00
C MET A 1 -37.49 -9.86 12.34
N ASN A 2 -37.55 -10.57 13.47
CA ASN A 2 -37.34 -9.98 14.80
C ASN A 2 -35.89 -10.17 15.24
N ILE A 3 -35.07 -9.13 15.07
CA ILE A 3 -33.69 -9.13 15.58
C ILE A 3 -33.74 -8.88 17.09
N LYS A 4 -33.26 -9.85 17.88
CA LYS A 4 -33.22 -9.73 19.34
C LYS A 4 -32.10 -8.77 19.75
N ARG A 5 -32.40 -7.82 20.64
CA ARG A 5 -31.42 -6.85 21.20
C ARG A 5 -30.11 -7.50 21.67
N ARG A 6 -30.21 -8.70 22.27
CA ARG A 6 -29.04 -9.48 22.73
C ARG A 6 -28.16 -10.00 21.58
N LEU A 7 -28.76 -10.37 20.45
CA LEU A 7 -28.03 -10.81 19.27
C LEU A 7 -27.30 -9.62 18.61
N PHE A 8 -27.99 -8.46 18.54
CA PHE A 8 -27.41 -7.22 18.04
C PHE A 8 -26.20 -6.78 18.86
N LEU A 9 -26.31 -6.77 20.19
CA LEU A 9 -25.19 -6.40 21.08
C LEU A 9 -24.00 -7.35 20.98
N LYS A 10 -24.24 -8.66 20.81
CA LYS A 10 -23.17 -9.66 20.59
C LYS A 10 -22.46 -9.49 19.25
N ALA A 11 -23.19 -9.12 18.20
CA ALA A 11 -22.60 -8.84 16.89
C ALA A 11 -21.79 -7.53 16.93
N ALA A 12 -22.31 -6.49 17.59
CA ALA A 12 -21.64 -5.20 17.72
C ALA A 12 -20.33 -5.27 18.52
N SER A 13 -20.21 -6.17 19.51
CA SER A 13 -18.98 -6.32 20.30
C SER A 13 -17.78 -6.87 19.53
N CYS A 14 -17.97 -7.50 18.37
CA CYS A 14 -16.87 -8.04 17.56
C CYS A 14 -16.35 -7.07 16.48
N LEU A 15 -17.08 -5.98 16.18
CA LEU A 15 -16.68 -4.98 15.18
C LEU A 15 -15.34 -4.24 15.45
N PRO A 16 -14.93 -3.95 16.71
CA PRO A 16 -13.68 -3.24 16.95
C PRO A 16 -12.44 -4.07 16.57
N LEU A 17 -12.52 -5.41 16.69
CA LEU A 17 -11.39 -6.31 16.42
C LEU A 17 -11.05 -6.38 14.92
N SER A 18 -12.02 -6.17 14.02
CA SER A 18 -11.77 -6.15 12.58
C SER A 18 -11.17 -4.85 12.06
N LEU A 19 -11.27 -3.75 12.82
CA LEU A 19 -10.71 -2.44 12.46
C LEU A 19 -9.24 -2.28 12.89
N GLY A 20 -8.72 -3.20 13.70
CA GLY A 20 -7.35 -3.20 14.18
C GLY A 20 -6.41 -4.13 13.41
N ILE A 21 -6.85 -4.70 12.28
CA ILE A 21 -5.97 -5.53 11.45
C ILE A 21 -4.90 -4.60 10.86
N PRO A 22 -3.62 -4.75 11.22
CA PRO A 22 -2.58 -3.93 10.64
C PRO A 22 -2.58 -4.11 9.12
N SER A 23 -2.30 -3.01 8.40
CA SER A 23 -2.05 -3.01 6.95
C SER A 23 -1.19 -4.21 6.58
N LEU A 24 -1.47 -4.87 5.45
CA LEU A 24 -0.71 -6.04 4.99
C LEU A 24 0.75 -5.61 4.72
N VAL A 25 1.61 -5.76 5.73
CA VAL A 25 3.07 -5.58 5.63
C VAL A 25 3.69 -6.75 4.86
N HIS A 26 2.91 -7.74 4.45
CA HIS A 26 3.37 -9.00 3.91
C HIS A 26 2.59 -9.37 2.65
N SER A 27 3.33 -9.76 1.61
CA SER A 27 2.83 -10.33 0.37
C SER A 27 3.56 -11.63 0.07
N GLU A 28 2.83 -12.66 -0.36
CA GLU A 28 3.40 -13.96 -0.70
C GLU A 28 2.91 -14.40 -2.08
N ILE A 29 3.85 -14.89 -2.90
CA ILE A 29 3.57 -15.47 -4.21
C ILE A 29 4.25 -16.84 -4.28
N ASN A 30 3.48 -17.85 -4.67
CA ASN A 30 4.01 -19.17 -5.01
C ASN A 30 4.36 -19.20 -6.50
N PHE A 31 5.63 -19.36 -6.83
CA PHE A 31 6.13 -19.40 -8.20
C PHE A 31 6.83 -20.74 -8.46
N GLY A 32 6.11 -21.67 -9.11
CA GLY A 32 6.58 -23.04 -9.28
C GLY A 32 6.74 -23.74 -7.94
N GLY A 33 7.96 -24.21 -7.64
CA GLY A 33 8.32 -24.83 -6.35
C GLY A 33 8.89 -23.86 -5.31
N THR A 34 8.98 -22.56 -5.64
CA THR A 34 9.58 -21.54 -4.77
C THR A 34 8.49 -20.62 -4.23
N LYS A 35 8.66 -20.21 -2.96
CA LYS A 35 7.79 -19.25 -2.29
C LYS A 35 8.54 -17.93 -2.17
N ILE A 36 7.99 -16.88 -2.77
CA ILE A 36 8.53 -15.53 -2.73
C ILE A 36 7.75 -14.75 -1.69
N THR A 37 8.44 -14.25 -0.67
CA THR A 37 7.85 -13.46 0.40
C THR A 37 8.40 -12.04 0.35
N THR A 38 7.53 -11.06 0.17
CA THR A 38 7.88 -9.64 0.25
C THR A 38 7.30 -9.03 1.52
N VAL A 39 8.13 -8.30 2.27
CA VAL A 39 7.74 -7.57 3.48
C VAL A 39 7.99 -6.09 3.28
N SER A 40 7.01 -5.25 3.64
CA SER A 40 7.15 -3.78 3.62
C SER A 40 7.92 -3.29 4.84
N ASP A 41 8.89 -2.41 4.63
CA ASP A 41 9.61 -1.64 5.64
C ASP A 41 9.01 -0.22 5.78
N GLY A 42 7.82 0.00 5.22
CA GLY A 42 7.16 1.30 5.14
C GLY A 42 7.53 2.07 3.87
N SER A 43 7.50 3.40 3.95
CA SER A 43 7.78 4.29 2.82
C SER A 43 8.60 5.50 3.20
N ILE A 44 9.29 6.06 2.21
CA ILE A 44 10.08 7.29 2.33
C ILE A 44 9.55 8.33 1.34
N THR A 45 9.34 9.55 1.83
CA THR A 45 9.00 10.70 0.99
C THR A 45 10.26 11.46 0.64
N LEU A 46 10.53 11.59 -0.65
CA LEU A 46 11.71 12.26 -1.18
C LEU A 46 11.33 13.39 -2.14
N PRO A 47 12.16 14.44 -2.27
CA PRO A 47 11.98 15.43 -3.33
C PRO A 47 12.00 14.77 -4.71
N ALA A 48 11.05 15.12 -5.56
CA ALA A 48 10.93 14.55 -6.89
C ALA A 48 12.16 14.87 -7.77
N SER A 49 12.83 16.00 -7.52
CA SER A 49 14.08 16.42 -8.17
C SER A 49 15.17 15.34 -8.12
N LEU A 50 15.26 14.56 -7.04
CA LEU A 50 16.24 13.47 -6.91
C LEU A 50 16.06 12.37 -7.97
N THR A 51 14.86 12.24 -8.54
CA THR A 51 14.57 11.27 -9.62
C THR A 51 14.44 11.97 -10.96
N PHE A 52 13.67 13.06 -11.02
CA PHE A 52 13.23 13.68 -12.27
C PHE A 52 14.23 14.63 -12.92
N ASP A 53 15.22 15.18 -12.21
CA ASP A 53 16.12 16.19 -12.78
C ASP A 53 17.06 15.65 -13.85
N THR A 54 17.43 14.37 -13.74
CA THR A 54 18.31 13.71 -14.70
C THR A 54 17.57 13.10 -15.90
N MET A 55 16.23 13.16 -15.90
CA MET A 55 15.39 12.50 -16.90
C MET A 55 15.06 13.43 -18.08
N PRO A 56 14.83 12.87 -19.29
CA PRO A 56 14.32 13.62 -20.44
C PRO A 56 12.94 14.22 -20.16
N LYS A 57 12.85 15.55 -20.08
CA LYS A 57 11.64 16.25 -19.60
C LYS A 57 10.41 16.03 -20.50
N ASN A 58 10.60 16.00 -21.82
CA ASN A 58 9.50 15.83 -22.77
C ASN A 58 8.79 14.47 -22.63
N GLU A 59 9.55 13.41 -22.38
CA GLU A 59 8.99 12.06 -22.20
C GLU A 59 8.45 11.88 -20.77
N LEU A 60 9.11 12.48 -19.79
CA LEU A 60 8.72 12.42 -18.39
C LEU A 60 7.35 13.05 -18.13
N GLU A 61 7.05 14.19 -18.77
CA GLU A 61 5.79 14.91 -18.57
C GLU A 61 4.57 14.04 -18.93
N LEU A 62 4.70 13.18 -19.96
CA LEU A 62 3.65 12.23 -20.33
C LEU A 62 3.36 11.25 -19.18
N ILE A 63 4.40 10.69 -18.56
CA ILE A 63 4.29 9.72 -17.46
C ILE A 63 3.75 10.39 -16.20
N ILE A 64 4.25 11.57 -15.85
CA ILE A 64 3.78 12.32 -14.68
C ILE A 64 2.27 12.57 -14.79
N ASN A 65 1.81 12.98 -15.97
CA ASN A 65 0.40 13.24 -16.21
C ASN A 65 -0.45 11.96 -16.24
N GLU A 66 0.03 10.89 -16.90
CA GLU A 66 -0.67 9.61 -16.98
C GLU A 66 -0.91 8.99 -15.60
N PHE A 67 0.12 9.00 -14.75
CA PHE A 67 0.07 8.41 -13.41
C PHE A 67 -0.29 9.40 -12.30
N SER A 68 -0.62 10.65 -12.66
CA SER A 68 -0.94 11.73 -11.71
C SER A 68 0.10 11.87 -10.59
N LEU A 69 1.38 11.81 -10.96
CA LEU A 69 2.49 11.89 -10.02
C LEU A 69 2.69 13.34 -9.54
N SER A 70 3.07 13.50 -8.28
CA SER A 70 3.48 14.82 -7.78
C SER A 70 4.81 15.24 -8.38
N GLN A 71 4.89 16.51 -8.79
CA GLN A 71 6.11 17.11 -9.32
C GLN A 71 7.08 17.59 -8.23
N ASP A 72 6.62 17.66 -6.97
CA ASP A 72 7.42 18.17 -5.86
C ASP A 72 8.00 17.05 -5.01
N GLN A 73 7.23 15.99 -4.76
CA GLN A 73 7.60 14.90 -3.85
C GLN A 73 7.12 13.55 -4.37
N LEU A 74 7.92 12.51 -4.13
CA LEU A 74 7.56 11.12 -4.43
C LEU A 74 7.57 10.32 -3.13
N VAL A 75 6.46 9.63 -2.86
CA VAL A 75 6.37 8.61 -1.81
C VAL A 75 6.82 7.29 -2.43
N ARG A 76 7.86 6.67 -1.85
CA ARG A 76 8.45 5.42 -2.33
C ARG A 76 8.34 4.34 -1.29
N GLU A 77 7.77 3.20 -1.67
CA GLU A 77 7.72 2.01 -0.82
C GLU A 77 9.11 1.39 -0.68
N CYS A 78 9.46 1.00 0.53
CA CYS A 78 10.66 0.26 0.87
C CYS A 78 10.26 -1.19 1.17
N ASN A 79 10.75 -2.15 0.39
CA ASN A 79 10.36 -3.56 0.52
C ASN A 79 11.57 -4.48 0.53
N VAL A 80 11.49 -5.56 1.30
CA VAL A 80 12.49 -6.64 1.37
C VAL A 80 11.86 -7.92 0.84
N THR A 81 12.54 -8.62 -0.07
CA THR A 81 12.06 -9.89 -0.64
C THR A 81 12.98 -11.03 -0.26
N LEU A 82 12.39 -12.16 0.16
CA LEU A 82 13.01 -13.39 0.64
C LEU A 82 12.52 -14.57 -0.18
#